data_AF-A0A1E5KZN7-F1
#
_entry.id   AF-A0A1E5KZN7-F1
#
_cell.length_a   1.000
_cell.length_b   1.000
_cell.length_c   1.000
_cell.angle_alpha   90.00
_cell.angle_beta   90.00
_cell.angle_gamma   90.00
#
_symmetry.space_group_name_H-M   'P 1'
#
loop_
_entity.id
_entity.type
_entity.pdbx_description
1 polymer ?
#
loop_
_entity_poly.entity_id
_entity_poly.type
_entity_poly.pdbx_seq_one_letter_code
_entity_poly.pdbx_strand_id
1 'polypeptide(L)'
;MNNVEKKEITATILEYDTVAPEVMQINNSKWAIMTYTVDGKVYISKNKIQVPMRASVNDTLTIKYNVKDPTQIYTKHLFVL
;
A
#
# COMPACT_ATOMS: atom_id res chain seq x y z
N MET A 1 -20.08 -11.86 10.64
CA MET A 1 -18.81 -11.31 10.15
C MET A 1 -18.99 -9.81 10.00
N ASN A 2 -18.20 -8.99 10.70
CA ASN A 2 -18.26 -7.54 10.55
C ASN A 2 -17.67 -7.18 9.19
N ASN A 3 -18.50 -6.70 8.26
CA ASN A 3 -18.01 -6.15 7.00
C ASN A 3 -17.23 -4.87 7.31
N VAL A 4 -15.92 -4.88 7.08
CA VAL A 4 -15.08 -3.69 7.19
C VAL A 4 -15.41 -2.77 6.02
N GLU A 5 -15.95 -1.58 6.32
CA GLU A 5 -16.15 -0.53 5.31
C GLU A 5 -14.78 -0.03 4.82
N LYS A 6 -14.63 0.06 3.50
CA LYS A 6 -13.39 0.46 2.86
C LYS A 6 -13.65 1.56 1.84
N LYS A 7 -12.77 2.56 1.79
CA LYS A 7 -12.80 3.64 0.78
C LYS A 7 -11.50 3.69 0.01
N GLU A 8 -11.59 4.06 -1.27
CA GLU A 8 -10.41 4.24 -2.11
C GLU A 8 -9.76 5.59 -1.84
N ILE A 9 -8.42 5.61 -1.90
CA ILE A 9 -7.64 6.84 -1.80
C ILE A 9 -6.32 6.71 -2.56
N THR A 10 -5.79 7.84 -3.04
CA THR A 10 -4.43 7.93 -3.55
C THR A 10 -3.47 8.07 -2.38
N ALA A 11 -2.53 7.14 -2.29
CA ALA A 11 -1.52 7.12 -1.25
C ALA A 11 -0.12 7.06 -1.86
N THR A 12 0.87 7.57 -1.13
CA THR A 12 2.27 7.64 -1.53
C THR A 12 3.07 6.56 -0.82
N ILE A 13 3.99 5.89 -1.53
CA ILE A 13 4.94 4.95 -0.93
C ILE A 13 5.90 5.73 -0.03
N LEU A 14 5.88 5.42 1.26
CA LEU A 14 6.79 5.99 2.25
C LEU A 14 8.09 5.19 2.33
N GLU A 15 7.97 3.86 2.41
CA GLU A 15 9.09 2.92 2.44
C GLU A 15 8.62 1.56 1.92
N TYR A 16 9.56 0.72 1.49
CA TYR A 16 9.28 -0.65 1.06
C TYR A 16 10.41 -1.60 1.42
N ASP A 17 10.06 -2.88 1.51
CA ASP A 17 11.01 -3.98 1.52
C ASP A 17 10.73 -4.93 0.36
N THR A 18 11.76 -5.64 -0.08
CA THR A 18 11.63 -6.76 -1.01
C THR A 18 11.95 -8.07 -0.30
N VAL A 19 11.25 -9.15 -0.64
CA VAL A 19 11.49 -10.48 -0.03
C VAL A 19 12.80 -11.08 -0.54
N ALA A 20 13.11 -10.87 -1.83
CA ALA A 20 14.38 -11.22 -2.45
C ALA A 20 15.12 -9.94 -2.90
N PRO A 21 16.43 -10.00 -3.24
CA PRO A 21 17.16 -8.87 -3.78
C PRO A 21 16.44 -8.22 -4.96
N GLU A 22 16.47 -6.89 -5.05
CA GLU A 22 15.69 -6.12 -6.05
C GLU A 22 16.01 -6.49 -7.51
N VAL A 23 17.23 -7.01 -7.76
CA VAL A 23 17.64 -7.53 -9.08
C VAL A 23 16.82 -8.74 -9.54
N MET A 24 16.19 -9.49 -8.63
CA MET A 24 15.24 -10.54 -8.96
C MET A 24 13.84 -9.95 -9.13
N GLN A 25 13.44 -9.72 -10.36
CA GLN A 25 12.10 -9.19 -10.69
C GLN A 25 11.02 -10.28 -10.77
N ILE A 26 11.40 -11.52 -11.10
CA ILE A 26 10.49 -12.67 -11.22
C ILE A 26 10.41 -13.39 -9.87
N ASN A 27 9.21 -13.80 -9.46
CA ASN A 27 8.94 -14.47 -8.18
C ASN A 27 9.39 -13.69 -6.93
N ASN A 28 9.44 -12.35 -7.03
CA ASN A 28 9.72 -11.46 -5.90
C ASN A 28 8.47 -10.61 -5.60
N SER A 29 8.35 -10.16 -4.36
CA SER A 29 7.29 -9.26 -3.94
C SER A 29 7.88 -8.07 -3.21
N LYS A 30 7.40 -6.87 -3.58
CA LYS A 30 7.73 -5.61 -2.92
C LYS A 30 6.53 -5.23 -2.06
N TRP A 31 6.79 -4.93 -0.78
CA TRP A 31 5.76 -4.63 0.21
C TRP A 31 6.01 -3.25 0.82
N ALA A 32 5.02 -2.35 0.69
CA ALA A 32 5.19 -0.95 1.03
C ALA A 32 4.33 -0.50 2.21
N ILE A 33 4.88 0.40 3.02
CA ILE A 33 4.14 1.29 3.92
C ILE A 33 3.73 2.53 3.12
N MET A 34 2.49 2.96 3.31
CA MET A 34 1.89 4.06 2.55
C MET A 34 1.59 5.24 3.48
N THR A 35 1.70 6.46 2.94
CA THR A 35 1.21 7.69 3.58
C THR A 35 0.13 8.37 2.72
N TYR A 36 -0.90 8.91 3.36
CA TYR A 36 -2.02 9.59 2.69
C TYR A 36 -2.77 10.50 3.65
N THR A 37 -3.63 11.36 3.11
CA THR A 37 -4.42 12.33 3.89
C THR A 37 -5.91 12.01 3.80
N VAL A 38 -6.58 11.85 4.94
CA VAL A 38 -8.05 11.74 5.04
C VAL A 38 -8.54 12.93 5.87
N ASP A 39 -9.45 13.73 5.31
CA ASP A 39 -10.06 14.88 5.98
C ASP A 39 -9.03 15.84 6.64
N GLY A 40 -7.92 16.10 5.94
CA GLY A 40 -6.85 16.99 6.40
C GLY A 40 -5.86 16.38 7.40
N LYS A 41 -6.07 15.12 7.82
CA LYS A 41 -5.15 14.39 8.69
C LYS A 41 -4.31 13.39 7.91
N VAL A 42 -2.99 13.45 8.10
CA VAL A 42 -2.03 12.51 7.53
C VAL A 42 -2.05 11.20 8.31
N TYR A 43 -2.10 10.09 7.59
CA TYR A 43 -1.98 8.74 8.10
C TYR A 43 -0.76 8.05 7.50
N ILE A 44 -0.15 7.19 8.31
CA ILE A 44 0.87 6.22 7.89
C ILE A 44 0.26 4.85 8.15
N SER A 45 0.34 3.94 7.18
CA SER A 45 -0.23 2.61 7.34
C SER A 45 0.52 1.78 8.38
N LYS A 46 -0.19 1.01 9.19
CA LYS A 46 0.41 0.06 10.14
C LYS A 46 0.78 -1.27 9.48
N ASN A 47 0.12 -1.62 8.38
CA ASN A 47 0.40 -2.80 7.60
C ASN A 47 0.98 -2.45 6.24
N LYS A 48 1.75 -3.37 5.68
CA LYS A 48 2.28 -3.29 4.34
C LYS A 48 1.28 -3.88 3.34
N ILE A 49 1.35 -3.41 2.10
CA ILE A 49 0.64 -4.01 0.96
C ILE A 49 1.62 -4.30 -0.16
N GLN A 50 1.31 -5.32 -0.97
CA GLN A 50 2.09 -5.60 -2.16
C GLN A 50 1.96 -4.47 -3.18
N VAL A 51 3.08 -4.04 -3.75
CA VAL A 51 3.18 -3.02 -4.80
C VAL A 51 3.94 -3.57 -6.01
N PRO A 52 3.86 -2.94 -7.19
CA PRO A 52 4.65 -3.35 -8.34
C PRO A 52 6.15 -3.33 -8.02
N MET A 53 6.92 -4.27 -8.56
CA MET A 53 8.38 -4.31 -8.32
C MET A 53 9.08 -3.04 -8.82
N ARG A 54 8.56 -2.39 -9.86
CA ARG A 54 9.06 -1.11 -10.39
C ARG A 54 8.75 0.12 -9.52
N ALA A 55 7.91 -0.02 -8.49
CA ALA A 55 7.50 1.10 -7.67
C ALA A 55 8.64 1.55 -6.73
N SER A 56 8.73 2.86 -6.51
CA SER A 56 9.76 3.53 -5.72
C SER A 56 9.15 4.38 -4.61
N VAL A 57 9.98 4.81 -3.65
CA VAL A 57 9.57 5.81 -2.66
C VAL A 57 9.10 7.08 -3.37
N ASN A 58 8.03 7.69 -2.88
CA ASN A 58 7.30 8.81 -3.48
C ASN A 58 6.38 8.48 -4.67
N ASP A 59 6.36 7.24 -5.18
CA ASP A 59 5.33 6.85 -6.15
C ASP A 59 3.95 6.80 -5.49
N THR A 60 2.91 7.11 -6.26
CA THR A 60 1.52 7.09 -5.79
C THR A 60 0.74 5.89 -6.33
N LEU A 61 -0.07 5.27 -5.48
CA LEU A 61 -0.96 4.17 -5.84
C LEU A 61 -2.36 4.39 -5.26
N THR A 62 -3.40 3.96 -5.97
CA THR A 62 -4.74 3.88 -5.40
C THR A 62 -4.86 2.64 -4.53
N ILE A 63 -5.16 2.83 -3.25
CA ILE A 63 -5.35 1.78 -2.25
C ILE A 63 -6.76 1.85 -1.66
N LYS A 64 -7.11 0.89 -0.81
CA LYS A 64 -8.29 0.96 0.05
C LYS A 64 -7.88 1.08 1.50
N TYR A 65 -8.49 1.98 2.27
CA TYR A 65 -8.30 2.07 3.72
C TYR A 65 -9.57 1.67 4.47
N ASN A 66 -9.43 1.15 5.69
CA ASN A 66 -10.54 0.90 6.61
C ASN A 66 -11.07 2.23 7.16
N VAL A 67 -12.34 2.54 6.92
CA VAL A 67 -12.93 3.83 7.33
C VAL A 67 -12.91 4.03 8.86
N LYS A 68 -13.00 2.94 9.64
CA LYS A 68 -12.96 2.99 11.11
C LYS A 68 -11.54 3.00 11.68
N ASP A 69 -10.56 2.55 10.91
CA ASP A 69 -9.14 2.56 11.27
C ASP A 69 -8.30 2.90 10.03
N PRO A 70 -8.11 4.19 9.74
CA PRO A 70 -7.38 4.62 8.55
C PRO A 70 -5.88 4.33 8.60
N THR A 71 -5.37 3.56 9.58
CA THR A 71 -4.00 3.01 9.50
C THR A 71 -3.98 1.63 8.84
N GLN A 72 -5.13 0.97 8.70
CA GLN A 72 -5.26 -0.32 8.06
C GLN A 72 -5.61 -0.19 6.58
N ILE A 73 -4.78 -0.76 5.71
CA ILE A 73 -4.89 -0.63 4.25
C ILE A 73 -4.97 -1.98 3.53
N TYR A 74 -5.45 -1.94 2.29
CA TYR A 74 -5.61 -3.09 1.40
C TYR A 74 -5.23 -2.70 -0.03
N THR A 75 -4.69 -3.67 -0.78
CA THR A 75 -4.49 -3.53 -2.22
C THR A 75 -5.83 -3.33 -2.93
N LYS A 76 -5.87 -2.44 -3.92
CA LYS A 76 -7.04 -2.30 -4.79
C LYS A 76 -7.15 -3.47 -5.77
N HIS A 77 -6.01 -3.84 -6.37
CA HIS A 77 -5.86 -4.98 -7.28
C HIS A 77 -4.52 -5.68 -7.00
N LEU A 78 -4.43 -6.98 -7.31
CA LEU A 78 -3.15 -7.69 -7.36
C LEU A 78 -2.40 -7.23 -8.62
N PHE A 79 -1.13 -6.86 -8.47
CA PHE A 79 -0.27 -6.56 -9.60
C PHE A 79 0.24 -7.89 -10.17
N VAL A 80 -0.21 -8.24 -11.37
CA VAL A 80 0.39 -9.36 -12.12
C VAL A 80 1.65 -8.82 -12.79
N LEU A 81 2.78 -9.49 -12.53
CA LEU A 81 4.08 -9.22 -13.14
C LEU A 81 4.07 -9.51 -14.64
#